data_AF-A0AAF0BC85-F1
#
_entry.id   AF-A0AAF0BC85-F1
#
_cell.length_a   1.000
_cell.length_b   1.000
_cell.length_c   1.000
_cell.angle_alpha   90.00
_cell.angle_beta   90.00
_cell.angle_gamma   90.00
#
_symmetry.space_group_name_H-M   'P 1'
#
loop_
_entity.id
_entity.type
_entity.pdbx_description
1 polymer ?
#
loop_
_entity_poly.entity_id
_entity_poly.type
_entity_poly.pdbx_seq_one_letter_code
_entity_poly.pdbx_strand_id
1 'polypeptide(L)'
;MTKKKLLVGLLLLFGAISMTTSYAQMKDAQAKTITENSNTEFGSNHYVILVDASGSMRGNEANLKRVLANLWGKTISSNKKDFISIVPFGIDKDKQSFQNHFYLDRSILMQRNSTDVIEKFSAKIDGHFFSGNWTGLSVVNERALYLFKNTSKYVNQMFFITISDGFYNGSNPIEEVERMAKSGIRAADQVLEEINRFNKYYYIEHIESKRIGSLYLRVVKIVPTGSNNLDINSIADFPSVKDGAIDVTRSSRGYVLDYTINPKENDFEILNVDYTLKQGDAVLKTTSQKVGEPFSYTFDKESEACTLEVKFSVLYKDGIYGRLILLPENISGLQKLYYLNFEGKKNILLFFPLSDFMYKIAGGIGFSSQDAAVAFWNVVFLILVLLMAVFFVVRYIKRNKVNRDSNNVIIN
;
A
#
# COMPACT_ATOMS: atom_id res chain seq x y z
N MET A 1 -7.07 51.88 34.28
CA MET A 1 -6.60 50.70 33.52
C MET A 1 -6.93 50.94 32.04
N THR A 2 -5.91 51.19 31.22
CA THR A 2 -6.02 51.97 29.97
C THR A 2 -6.38 51.15 28.74
N LYS A 3 -7.16 51.75 27.82
CA LYS A 3 -7.64 51.20 26.53
C LYS A 3 -6.54 50.51 25.67
N LYS A 4 -5.25 50.81 25.91
CA LYS A 4 -4.11 50.13 25.28
C LYS A 4 -3.97 48.65 25.67
N LYS A 5 -4.38 48.23 26.87
CA LYS A 5 -4.32 46.80 27.27
C LYS A 5 -5.44 45.96 26.64
N LEU A 6 -6.58 46.58 26.29
CA LEU A 6 -7.68 45.92 25.59
C LEU A 6 -7.35 45.69 24.09
N LEU A 7 -6.64 46.63 23.46
CA LEU A 7 -6.24 46.54 22.06
C LEU A 7 -5.15 45.48 21.81
N VAL A 8 -4.19 45.34 22.73
CA VAL A 8 -3.15 44.30 22.67
C VAL A 8 -3.75 42.90 22.95
N GLY A 9 -4.77 42.82 23.81
CA GLY A 9 -5.52 41.57 24.02
C GLY A 9 -6.33 41.14 22.80
N LEU A 10 -6.91 42.09 22.03
CA LEU A 10 -7.64 41.78 20.81
C LEU A 10 -6.71 41.37 19.65
N LEU A 11 -5.55 42.02 19.51
CA LEU A 11 -4.55 41.68 18.48
C LEU A 11 -3.90 40.30 18.69
N LEU A 12 -3.72 39.88 19.94
CA LEU A 12 -3.27 38.51 20.27
C LEU A 12 -4.36 37.45 20.02
N LEU A 13 -5.64 37.82 20.18
CA LEU A 13 -6.77 36.93 19.88
C LEU A 13 -6.94 36.73 18.35
N PHE A 14 -6.74 37.77 17.55
CA PHE A 14 -6.79 37.67 16.07
C PHE A 14 -5.53 36.99 15.49
N GLY A 15 -4.36 37.16 16.11
CA GLY A 15 -3.13 36.43 15.75
C GLY A 15 -3.27 34.91 15.94
N ALA A 16 -3.89 34.48 17.05
CA ALA A 16 -4.14 33.06 17.33
C ALA A 16 -5.19 32.44 16.39
N ILE A 17 -6.16 33.22 15.91
CA ILE A 17 -7.16 32.75 14.94
C ILE A 17 -6.54 32.64 13.53
N SER A 18 -5.64 33.55 13.14
CA SER A 18 -4.98 33.51 11.82
C SER A 18 -3.99 32.34 11.63
N MET A 19 -3.35 31.85 12.70
CA MET A 19 -2.49 30.67 12.66
C MET A 19 -3.27 29.34 12.62
N THR A 20 -4.54 29.33 13.04
CA THR A 20 -5.39 28.13 12.92
C THR A 20 -5.92 27.93 11.50
N THR A 21 -6.08 29.00 10.72
CA THR A 21 -6.47 28.94 9.31
C THR A 21 -5.34 28.47 8.40
N SER A 22 -4.08 28.79 8.67
CA SER A 22 -2.95 28.30 7.86
C SER A 22 -2.67 26.81 8.10
N TYR A 23 -2.92 26.29 9.31
CA TYR A 23 -2.76 24.86 9.62
C TYR A 23 -3.89 24.00 9.05
N ALA A 24 -5.15 24.49 9.06
CA ALA A 24 -6.26 23.85 8.38
C ALA A 24 -6.06 23.80 6.86
N GLN A 25 -5.53 24.87 6.25
CA GLN A 25 -5.22 24.91 4.81
C GLN A 25 -4.04 24.02 4.41
N MET A 26 -3.02 23.85 5.27
CA MET A 26 -1.93 22.89 5.03
C MET A 26 -2.37 21.43 5.21
N LYS A 27 -3.27 21.16 6.17
CA LYS A 27 -3.84 19.83 6.40
C LYS A 27 -4.87 19.45 5.33
N ASP A 28 -5.64 20.41 4.82
CA ASP A 28 -6.54 20.23 3.67
C ASP A 28 -5.76 20.08 2.36
N ALA A 29 -4.59 20.71 2.19
CA ALA A 29 -3.73 20.48 1.03
C ALA A 29 -3.06 19.09 1.05
N GLN A 30 -2.63 18.61 2.22
CA GLN A 30 -2.12 17.23 2.37
C GLN A 30 -3.25 16.18 2.30
N ALA A 31 -4.45 16.47 2.83
CA ALA A 31 -5.60 15.59 2.74
C ALA A 31 -6.23 15.56 1.33
N LYS A 32 -6.30 16.70 0.61
CA LYS A 32 -6.77 16.72 -0.79
C LYS A 32 -5.88 15.93 -1.72
N THR A 33 -4.57 15.90 -1.47
CA THR A 33 -3.65 15.10 -2.31
C THR A 33 -3.81 13.58 -2.06
N ILE A 34 -4.42 13.17 -0.94
CA ILE A 34 -4.67 11.76 -0.60
C ILE A 34 -6.10 11.31 -0.99
N THR A 35 -7.04 12.23 -1.23
CA THR A 35 -8.48 11.88 -1.30
C THR A 35 -9.07 11.83 -2.71
N GLU A 36 -8.33 12.14 -3.76
CA GLU A 36 -8.83 12.04 -5.14
C GLU A 36 -7.87 11.20 -5.99
N ASN A 37 -7.91 9.88 -5.82
CA ASN A 37 -7.75 8.85 -6.87
C ASN A 37 -7.46 7.48 -6.26
N SER A 38 -8.49 6.79 -5.75
CA SER A 38 -8.69 5.35 -6.00
C SER A 38 -10.00 4.87 -5.36
N ASN A 39 -10.77 4.11 -6.11
CA ASN A 39 -11.91 3.33 -5.61
C ASN A 39 -11.42 2.12 -4.78
N THR A 40 -10.58 2.34 -3.76
CA THR A 40 -10.11 1.24 -2.91
C THR A 40 -10.97 1.13 -1.65
N GLU A 41 -11.46 -0.08 -1.40
CA GLU A 41 -12.22 -0.49 -0.21
C GLU A 41 -11.43 -0.28 1.11
N PHE A 42 -10.14 0.04 1.01
CA PHE A 42 -9.13 -0.03 2.06
C PHE A 42 -8.74 1.32 2.69
N GLY A 43 -9.31 2.44 2.24
CA GLY A 43 -8.93 3.80 2.68
C GLY A 43 -9.50 4.29 4.02
N SER A 44 -9.79 3.39 4.98
CA SER A 44 -10.42 3.76 6.26
C SER A 44 -9.42 3.72 7.41
N ASN A 45 -9.27 4.84 8.13
CA ASN A 45 -8.45 4.90 9.34
C ASN A 45 -9.19 4.26 10.52
N HIS A 46 -8.46 3.88 11.56
CA HIS A 46 -9.04 3.43 12.82
C HIS A 46 -8.54 4.26 13.99
N TYR A 47 -9.49 4.94 14.64
CA TYR A 47 -9.25 5.72 15.85
C TYR A 47 -9.66 4.91 17.07
N VAL A 48 -8.70 4.60 17.93
CA VAL A 48 -8.95 3.92 19.19
C VAL A 48 -8.80 4.93 20.32
N ILE A 49 -9.91 5.22 21.00
CA ILE A 49 -9.94 6.11 22.15
C ILE A 49 -9.73 5.28 23.40
N LEU A 50 -8.56 5.42 24.02
CA LEU A 50 -8.19 4.75 25.27
C LEU A 50 -8.58 5.66 26.43
N VAL A 51 -9.50 5.23 27.28
CA VAL A 51 -10.05 6.05 28.37
C VAL A 51 -9.62 5.50 29.71
N ASP A 52 -8.96 6.32 30.50
CA ASP A 52 -8.64 5.97 31.88
C ASP A 52 -9.93 5.86 32.70
N ALA A 53 -10.12 4.71 33.31
CA ALA A 53 -11.27 4.33 34.13
C ALA A 53 -10.83 3.91 35.54
N SER A 54 -9.63 4.34 35.97
CA SER A 54 -9.19 4.20 37.35
C SER A 54 -9.95 5.11 38.31
N GLY A 55 -9.86 4.81 39.60
CA GLY A 55 -10.53 5.56 40.66
C GLY A 55 -10.06 7.01 40.77
N SER A 56 -8.86 7.37 40.29
CA SER A 56 -8.39 8.77 40.28
C SER A 56 -9.19 9.64 39.31
N MET A 57 -9.79 9.03 38.29
CA MET A 57 -10.67 9.70 37.34
C MET A 57 -12.05 10.06 37.92
N ARG A 58 -12.38 9.65 39.16
CA ARG A 58 -13.62 10.06 39.85
C ARG A 58 -13.66 11.58 40.02
N GLY A 59 -14.79 12.19 39.67
CA GLY A 59 -14.94 13.65 39.64
C GLY A 59 -14.57 14.30 38.31
N ASN A 60 -14.01 13.54 37.34
CA ASN A 60 -13.72 14.04 35.99
C ASN A 60 -14.79 13.67 34.95
N GLU A 61 -15.94 13.13 35.36
CA GLU A 61 -16.97 12.56 34.48
C GLU A 61 -17.50 13.59 33.48
N ALA A 62 -17.87 14.78 33.98
CA ALA A 62 -18.38 15.85 33.15
C ALA A 62 -17.32 16.37 32.16
N ASN A 63 -16.05 16.44 32.58
CA ASN A 63 -14.96 16.86 31.71
C ASN A 63 -14.67 15.81 30.63
N LEU A 64 -14.67 14.52 30.99
CA LEU A 64 -14.47 13.41 30.07
C LEU A 64 -15.58 13.36 29.00
N LYS A 65 -16.86 13.44 29.40
CA LYS A 65 -17.99 13.49 28.46
C LYS A 65 -17.86 14.66 27.48
N ARG A 66 -17.45 15.84 27.97
CA ARG A 66 -17.22 17.02 27.13
C ARG A 66 -16.05 16.83 26.15
N VAL A 67 -14.95 16.21 26.59
CA VAL A 67 -13.79 15.92 25.72
C VAL A 67 -14.18 14.95 24.61
N LEU A 68 -14.89 13.87 24.95
CA LEU A 68 -15.35 12.88 23.99
C LEU A 68 -16.29 13.50 22.94
N ALA A 69 -17.23 14.35 23.36
CA ALA A 69 -18.12 15.07 22.44
C ALA A 69 -17.35 16.01 21.50
N ASN A 70 -16.34 16.72 22.00
CA ASN A 70 -15.56 17.69 21.23
C ASN A 70 -14.57 17.05 20.25
N LEU A 71 -13.96 15.92 20.60
CA LEU A 71 -13.02 15.20 19.72
C LEU A 71 -13.69 14.81 18.41
N TRP A 72 -14.95 14.38 18.49
CA TRP A 72 -15.69 13.88 17.35
C TRP A 72 -16.17 14.98 16.40
N GLY A 73 -16.67 16.10 16.95
CA GLY A 73 -17.22 17.19 16.14
C GLY A 73 -16.19 18.08 15.43
N LYS A 74 -14.91 18.08 15.84
CA LYS A 74 -13.87 18.97 15.29
C LYS A 74 -12.64 18.28 14.72
N THR A 75 -12.32 17.05 15.14
CA THR A 75 -11.01 16.44 14.84
C THR A 75 -11.08 15.16 14.00
N ILE A 76 -12.17 14.39 14.08
CA ILE A 76 -12.29 13.06 13.44
C ILE A 76 -13.45 13.01 12.41
N SER A 77 -14.17 14.12 12.19
CA SER A 77 -15.35 14.19 11.33
C SER A 77 -15.07 14.16 9.81
N SER A 78 -13.84 13.91 9.36
CA SER A 78 -13.48 14.12 7.95
C SER A 78 -13.84 12.96 7.01
N ASN A 79 -14.07 11.73 7.50
CA ASN A 79 -14.41 10.60 6.61
C ASN A 79 -15.41 9.61 7.25
N LYS A 80 -16.61 9.48 6.68
CA LYS A 80 -17.66 8.52 7.12
C LYS A 80 -17.24 7.04 7.01
N LYS A 81 -16.10 6.75 6.39
CA LYS A 81 -15.58 5.40 6.22
C LYS A 81 -14.71 4.94 7.40
N ASP A 82 -14.19 5.86 8.20
CA ASP A 82 -13.27 5.57 9.31
C ASP A 82 -13.95 4.78 10.44
N PHE A 83 -13.16 4.01 11.16
CA PHE A 83 -13.61 3.20 12.29
C PHE A 83 -13.25 3.85 13.61
N ILE A 84 -14.11 3.65 14.61
CA ILE A 84 -13.84 4.05 15.99
C ILE A 84 -14.03 2.89 16.94
N SER A 85 -13.12 2.83 17.91
CA SER A 85 -13.25 2.00 19.10
C SER A 85 -13.03 2.86 20.35
N ILE A 86 -13.78 2.59 21.41
CA ILE A 86 -13.51 3.17 22.73
C ILE A 86 -13.18 2.04 23.70
N VAL A 87 -12.03 2.15 24.36
CA VAL A 87 -11.49 1.11 25.23
C VAL A 87 -11.16 1.73 26.59
N PRO A 88 -11.94 1.44 27.64
CA PRO A 88 -11.54 1.82 28.98
C PRO A 88 -10.41 0.94 29.53
N PHE A 89 -9.47 1.54 30.24
CA PHE A 89 -8.36 0.87 30.92
C PHE A 89 -8.27 1.32 32.38
N GLY A 90 -7.59 0.57 33.24
CA GLY A 90 -7.49 0.86 34.67
C GLY A 90 -8.74 0.45 35.47
N ILE A 91 -9.58 -0.45 34.95
CA ILE A 91 -10.72 -1.03 35.70
C ILE A 91 -10.24 -2.28 36.44
N ASP A 92 -10.51 -2.39 37.73
CA ASP A 92 -10.23 -3.60 38.51
C ASP A 92 -11.54 -4.38 38.71
N LYS A 93 -11.78 -5.39 37.84
CA LYS A 93 -12.94 -6.30 37.98
C LYS A 93 -12.62 -7.54 38.80
N ASP A 94 -11.36 -7.96 38.83
CA ASP A 94 -10.84 -9.00 39.72
C ASP A 94 -9.35 -8.73 39.96
N LYS A 95 -9.01 -8.50 41.23
CA LYS A 95 -7.67 -8.13 41.74
C LYS A 95 -6.52 -9.09 41.37
N GLN A 96 -6.81 -10.21 40.69
CA GLN A 96 -5.88 -11.31 40.47
C GLN A 96 -5.36 -11.45 39.03
N SER A 97 -5.85 -10.70 38.04
CA SER A 97 -5.32 -10.77 36.67
C SER A 97 -5.06 -9.40 36.04
N PHE A 98 -3.85 -9.22 35.49
CA PHE A 98 -3.51 -8.02 34.71
C PHE A 98 -4.26 -7.97 33.36
N GLN A 99 -4.83 -9.09 32.93
CA GLN A 99 -5.75 -9.15 31.79
C GLN A 99 -7.03 -8.35 32.02
N ASN A 100 -7.47 -8.19 33.28
CA ASN A 100 -8.69 -7.45 33.62
C ASN A 100 -8.52 -5.93 33.69
N HIS A 101 -7.29 -5.39 33.56
CA HIS A 101 -7.02 -3.95 33.59
C HIS A 101 -7.46 -3.23 32.31
N PHE A 102 -7.81 -3.96 31.26
CA PHE A 102 -8.38 -3.43 30.02
C PHE A 102 -9.77 -4.04 29.89
N TYR A 103 -10.80 -3.29 30.30
CA TYR A 103 -12.15 -3.77 30.16
C TYR A 103 -12.64 -3.45 28.75
N LEU A 104 -12.83 -4.48 27.94
CA LEU A 104 -13.32 -4.30 26.58
C LEU A 104 -14.82 -4.58 26.53
N ASP A 105 -15.62 -3.53 26.35
CA ASP A 105 -16.96 -3.73 25.82
C ASP A 105 -16.87 -3.93 24.30
N ARG A 106 -16.95 -5.20 23.88
CA ARG A 106 -16.87 -5.57 22.45
C ARG A 106 -17.97 -4.94 21.59
N SER A 107 -19.07 -4.45 22.17
CA SER A 107 -20.14 -3.78 21.43
C SER A 107 -19.72 -2.42 20.84
N ILE A 108 -18.60 -1.87 21.30
CA ILE A 108 -18.10 -0.52 20.98
C ILE A 108 -16.80 -0.59 20.15
N LEU A 109 -16.62 -1.66 19.35
CA LEU A 109 -15.42 -1.87 18.52
C LEU A 109 -15.66 -1.65 17.04
N MET A 110 -14.72 -0.96 16.41
CA MET A 110 -14.60 -0.73 14.97
C MET A 110 -15.93 -0.35 14.31
N GLN A 111 -16.59 0.65 14.85
CA GLN A 111 -17.87 1.15 14.35
C GLN A 111 -17.64 2.30 13.36
N ARG A 112 -18.37 2.32 12.25
CA ARG A 112 -18.30 3.40 11.24
C ARG A 112 -19.20 4.60 11.61
N ASN A 113 -20.21 4.39 12.46
CA ASN A 113 -21.01 5.46 13.05
C ASN A 113 -20.58 5.74 14.49
N SER A 114 -19.65 6.66 14.55
CA SER A 114 -18.94 7.24 15.68
C SER A 114 -19.75 8.07 16.67
N THR A 115 -20.81 8.79 16.23
CA THR A 115 -21.64 9.59 17.13
C THR A 115 -22.39 8.66 18.09
N ASP A 116 -23.00 7.60 17.57
CA ASP A 116 -23.70 6.59 18.37
C ASP A 116 -22.77 5.89 19.37
N VAL A 117 -21.52 5.66 18.99
CA VAL A 117 -20.50 4.98 19.82
C VAL A 117 -20.14 5.83 21.03
N ILE A 118 -19.88 7.11 20.80
CA ILE A 118 -19.52 8.07 21.85
C ILE A 118 -20.71 8.32 22.77
N GLU A 119 -21.92 8.46 22.24
CA GLU A 119 -23.12 8.64 23.05
C GLU A 119 -23.41 7.40 23.92
N LYS A 120 -23.36 6.20 23.33
CA LYS A 120 -23.55 4.93 24.06
C LYS A 120 -22.50 4.74 25.15
N PHE A 121 -21.24 5.10 24.87
CA PHE A 121 -20.19 5.02 25.88
C PHE A 121 -20.35 6.09 26.96
N SER A 122 -20.65 7.34 26.58
CA SER A 122 -20.84 8.46 27.51
C SER A 122 -22.01 8.24 28.48
N ALA A 123 -23.04 7.50 28.05
CA ALA A 123 -24.15 7.08 28.90
C ALA A 123 -23.72 6.10 30.01
N LYS A 124 -22.64 5.33 29.80
CA LYS A 124 -22.08 4.37 30.77
C LYS A 124 -21.11 5.00 31.77
N ILE A 125 -20.65 6.23 31.51
CA ILE A 125 -19.76 6.95 32.42
C ILE A 125 -20.60 7.53 33.56
N ASP A 126 -20.55 6.86 34.73
CA ASP A 126 -21.12 7.29 35.99
C ASP A 126 -20.11 7.09 37.15
N GLY A 127 -20.50 7.39 38.39
CA GLY A 127 -19.60 7.28 39.54
C GLY A 127 -19.13 5.86 39.87
N HIS A 128 -19.79 4.83 39.34
CA HIS A 128 -19.43 3.42 39.53
C HIS A 128 -18.56 2.87 38.40
N PHE A 129 -18.48 3.58 37.27
CA PHE A 129 -17.61 3.25 36.15
C PHE A 129 -16.12 3.20 36.54
N PHE A 130 -15.71 4.04 37.48
CA PHE A 130 -14.32 4.19 37.93
C PHE A 130 -14.04 3.30 39.14
N SER A 131 -13.28 2.22 38.94
CA SER A 131 -13.15 1.18 39.97
C SER A 131 -11.76 0.58 40.19
N GLY A 132 -10.73 0.95 39.41
CA GLY A 132 -9.36 0.41 39.63
C GLY A 132 -8.42 1.34 40.39
N ASN A 133 -7.37 0.77 40.98
CA ASN A 133 -6.41 1.52 41.81
C ASN A 133 -5.13 1.93 41.07
N TRP A 134 -4.96 1.46 39.83
CA TRP A 134 -3.69 1.57 39.13
C TRP A 134 -3.87 1.75 37.63
N THR A 135 -3.02 2.59 37.02
CA THR A 135 -3.06 2.97 35.61
C THR A 135 -1.71 2.74 34.96
N GLY A 136 -1.68 1.89 33.94
CA GLY A 136 -0.48 1.61 33.15
C GLY A 136 -0.38 2.48 31.91
N LEU A 137 -0.17 3.78 32.08
CA LEU A 137 -0.15 4.71 30.95
C LEU A 137 0.99 4.44 29.96
N SER A 138 2.11 3.86 30.40
CA SER A 138 3.22 3.50 29.51
C SER A 138 2.92 2.27 28.64
N VAL A 139 2.13 1.32 29.14
CA VAL A 139 1.88 0.02 28.48
C VAL A 139 0.54 -0.03 27.72
N VAL A 140 -0.27 1.04 27.84
CA VAL A 140 -1.66 1.04 27.38
C VAL A 140 -1.79 0.86 25.88
N ASN A 141 -0.85 1.39 25.10
CA ASN A 141 -0.90 1.35 23.65
C ASN A 141 -0.50 -0.05 23.14
N GLU A 142 0.58 -0.59 23.68
CA GLU A 142 1.13 -1.90 23.30
C GLU A 142 0.07 -2.98 23.49
N ARG A 143 -0.64 -2.94 24.62
CA ARG A 143 -1.66 -3.93 24.98
C ARG A 143 -2.98 -3.72 24.25
N ALA A 144 -3.40 -2.47 24.04
CA ALA A 144 -4.67 -2.21 23.37
C ALA A 144 -4.70 -2.75 21.94
N LEU A 145 -3.55 -2.87 21.27
CA LEU A 145 -3.48 -3.45 19.92
C LEU A 145 -3.99 -4.90 19.85
N TYR A 146 -3.68 -5.72 20.86
CA TYR A 146 -4.07 -7.13 20.92
C TYR A 146 -5.58 -7.36 20.98
N LEU A 147 -6.34 -6.36 21.43
CA LEU A 147 -7.80 -6.41 21.52
C LEU A 147 -8.45 -6.53 20.13
N PHE A 148 -7.74 -6.14 19.07
CA PHE A 148 -8.27 -6.08 17.72
C PHE A 148 -7.83 -7.22 16.80
N LYS A 149 -7.02 -8.17 17.29
CA LYS A 149 -6.45 -9.30 16.53
C LYS A 149 -7.47 -10.06 15.66
N ASN A 150 -8.66 -10.30 16.21
CA ASN A 150 -9.69 -11.15 15.59
C ASN A 150 -10.80 -10.38 14.88
N THR A 151 -10.62 -9.08 14.62
CA THR A 151 -11.65 -8.23 14.00
C THR A 151 -11.67 -8.39 12.47
N SER A 152 -12.80 -8.58 11.79
CA SER A 152 -12.82 -8.85 10.33
C SER A 152 -12.52 -7.64 9.42
N LYS A 153 -12.20 -6.47 9.97
CA LYS A 153 -12.16 -5.19 9.24
C LYS A 153 -10.71 -4.74 9.03
N TYR A 154 -10.39 -4.32 7.80
CA TYR A 154 -9.08 -3.79 7.44
C TYR A 154 -9.01 -2.27 7.55
N VAL A 155 -7.82 -1.74 7.84
CA VAL A 155 -7.58 -0.31 8.05
C VAL A 155 -6.26 0.10 7.43
N ASN A 156 -6.14 1.32 6.92
CA ASN A 156 -4.89 1.84 6.35
C ASN A 156 -3.94 2.42 7.40
N GLN A 157 -4.48 3.03 8.46
CA GLN A 157 -3.73 3.66 9.54
C GLN A 157 -4.49 3.47 10.85
N MET A 158 -3.73 3.49 11.94
CA MET A 158 -4.26 3.35 13.29
C MET A 158 -3.74 4.47 14.19
N PHE A 159 -4.66 5.12 14.87
CA PHE A 159 -4.39 6.20 15.80
C PHE A 159 -4.94 5.87 17.18
N PHE A 160 -4.10 6.00 18.20
CA PHE A 160 -4.53 5.85 19.59
C PHE A 160 -4.64 7.24 20.22
N ILE A 161 -5.79 7.48 20.86
CA ILE A 161 -6.11 8.71 21.57
C ILE A 161 -6.30 8.33 23.04
N THR A 162 -5.26 8.51 23.84
CA THR A 162 -5.31 8.23 25.28
C THR A 162 -5.84 9.45 26.03
N ILE A 163 -6.82 9.25 26.91
CA ILE A 163 -7.39 10.27 27.79
C ILE A 163 -7.24 9.79 29.24
N SER A 164 -6.53 10.55 30.07
CA SER A 164 -6.28 10.25 31.49
C SER A 164 -6.19 11.54 32.32
N ASP A 165 -6.30 11.45 33.63
CA ASP A 165 -5.97 12.53 34.58
C ASP A 165 -4.47 12.59 34.89
N GLY A 166 -3.72 11.55 34.53
CA GLY A 166 -2.26 11.47 34.61
C GLY A 166 -1.56 11.95 33.34
N PHE A 167 -0.43 12.65 33.52
CA PHE A 167 0.47 12.98 32.42
C PHE A 167 1.47 11.83 32.19
N TYR A 168 1.48 11.27 30.98
CA TYR A 168 2.52 10.34 30.58
C TYR A 168 3.82 11.10 30.24
N ASN A 169 4.88 10.84 31.00
CA ASN A 169 6.16 11.53 30.89
C ASN A 169 7.20 10.81 30.02
N GLY A 170 6.81 9.76 29.30
CA GLY A 170 7.76 8.95 28.53
C GLY A 170 8.41 7.81 29.33
N SER A 171 7.84 7.40 30.46
CA SER A 171 8.34 6.24 31.22
C SER A 171 8.42 4.99 30.34
N ASN A 172 9.54 4.26 30.45
CA ASN A 172 9.77 3.03 29.72
C ASN A 172 8.73 1.98 30.13
N PRO A 173 7.93 1.44 29.17
CA PRO A 173 6.91 0.43 29.45
C PRO A 173 7.48 -0.80 30.17
N ILE A 174 8.69 -1.22 29.83
CA ILE A 174 9.36 -2.39 30.43
C ILE A 174 9.67 -2.13 31.91
N GLU A 175 10.29 -0.99 32.23
CA GLU A 175 10.61 -0.62 33.61
C GLU A 175 9.35 -0.47 34.48
N GLU A 176 8.24 -0.01 33.91
CA GLU A 176 6.98 0.08 34.62
C GLU A 176 6.45 -1.32 34.99
N VAL A 177 6.49 -2.26 34.05
CA VAL A 177 6.07 -3.66 34.27
C VAL A 177 6.99 -4.39 35.25
N GLU A 178 8.30 -4.15 35.19
CA GLU A 178 9.23 -4.72 36.17
C GLU A 178 8.99 -4.20 37.59
N ARG A 179 8.67 -2.90 37.75
CA ARG A 179 8.28 -2.35 39.06
C ARG A 179 7.00 -2.99 39.57
N MET A 180 6.02 -3.20 38.69
CA MET A 180 4.78 -3.91 39.01
C MET A 180 5.00 -5.37 39.40
N ALA A 181 5.90 -6.08 38.71
CA ALA A 181 6.27 -7.45 39.04
C ALA A 181 6.81 -7.54 40.47
N LYS A 182 7.69 -6.59 40.84
CA LYS A 182 8.25 -6.48 42.20
C LYS A 182 7.18 -6.18 43.26
N SER A 183 6.05 -5.58 42.87
CA SER A 183 4.89 -5.36 43.76
C SER A 183 3.94 -6.56 43.85
N GLY A 184 4.27 -7.71 43.26
CA GLY A 184 3.54 -8.97 43.42
C GLY A 184 2.44 -9.23 42.37
N ILE A 185 2.43 -8.48 41.26
CA ILE A 185 1.46 -8.69 40.16
C ILE A 185 1.86 -9.91 39.33
N ARG A 186 1.08 -10.99 39.40
CA ARG A 186 1.37 -12.33 38.83
C ARG A 186 1.38 -12.44 37.29
N ALA A 187 1.14 -11.36 36.55
CA ALA A 187 1.03 -11.37 35.09
C ALA A 187 2.07 -10.49 34.39
N ALA A 188 3.11 -10.05 35.09
CA ALA A 188 4.16 -9.21 34.53
C ALA A 188 4.89 -9.88 33.35
N ASP A 189 5.20 -11.18 33.43
CA ASP A 189 5.93 -11.89 32.37
C ASP A 189 5.15 -11.93 31.05
N GLN A 190 3.84 -12.20 31.11
CA GLN A 190 2.97 -12.15 29.93
C GLN A 190 2.96 -10.74 29.30
N VAL A 191 2.92 -9.71 30.13
CA VAL A 191 2.87 -8.32 29.68
C VAL A 191 4.19 -7.90 29.05
N LEU A 192 5.32 -8.32 29.63
CA LEU A 192 6.64 -8.13 29.03
C LEU A 192 6.74 -8.82 27.67
N GLU A 193 6.20 -10.04 27.54
CA GLU A 193 6.13 -10.74 26.25
C GLU A 193 5.28 -9.96 25.23
N GLU A 194 4.10 -9.47 25.63
CA GLU A 194 3.23 -8.63 24.79
C GLU A 194 3.94 -7.35 24.33
N ILE A 195 4.64 -6.65 25.23
CA ILE A 195 5.40 -5.43 24.92
C ILE A 195 6.57 -5.73 23.99
N ASN A 196 7.36 -6.77 24.28
CA ASN A 196 8.49 -7.15 23.44
C ASN A 196 8.04 -7.54 22.04
N ARG A 197 6.94 -8.27 21.95
CA ARG A 197 6.34 -8.63 20.66
C ARG A 197 5.80 -7.39 19.96
N PHE A 198 5.12 -6.48 20.63
CA PHE A 198 4.73 -5.19 20.04
C PHE A 198 5.96 -4.46 19.47
N ASN A 199 7.01 -4.24 20.27
CA ASN A 199 8.21 -3.50 19.87
C ASN A 199 8.98 -4.15 18.70
N LYS A 200 8.83 -5.46 18.52
CA LYS A 200 9.39 -6.17 17.35
C LYS A 200 8.68 -5.77 16.05
N TYR A 201 7.37 -5.61 16.08
CA TYR A 201 6.54 -5.43 14.87
C TYR A 201 6.08 -3.98 14.67
N TYR A 202 6.06 -3.17 15.72
CA TYR A 202 5.52 -1.82 15.73
C TYR A 202 6.37 -0.86 16.54
N TYR A 203 6.27 0.42 16.18
CA TYR A 203 6.67 1.54 17.01
C TYR A 203 5.55 2.58 17.11
N ILE A 204 5.67 3.44 18.10
CA ILE A 204 4.70 4.50 18.39
C ILE A 204 5.26 5.83 17.89
N GLU A 205 4.61 6.41 16.90
CA GLU A 205 4.88 7.77 16.44
C GLU A 205 4.05 8.76 17.27
N HIS A 206 4.70 9.64 18.02
CA HIS A 206 4.02 10.66 18.81
C HIS A 206 3.55 11.81 17.91
N ILE A 207 2.27 12.15 18.00
CA ILE A 207 1.68 13.25 17.22
C ILE A 207 1.47 14.46 18.12
N GLU A 208 0.74 14.30 19.22
CA GLU A 208 0.38 15.42 20.10
C GLU A 208 0.14 14.95 21.54
N SER A 209 0.47 15.82 22.49
CA SER A 209 0.03 15.71 23.89
C SER A 209 -0.49 17.06 24.36
N LYS A 210 -1.69 17.10 24.96
CA LYS A 210 -2.33 18.34 25.39
C LYS A 210 -3.14 18.17 26.67
N ARG A 211 -3.08 19.16 27.55
CA ARG A 211 -3.97 19.24 28.71
C ARG A 211 -5.29 19.90 28.33
N ILE A 212 -6.42 19.28 28.67
CA ILE A 212 -7.78 19.77 28.45
C ILE A 212 -8.54 19.76 29.79
N GLY A 213 -8.50 20.90 30.47
CA GLY A 213 -9.01 21.04 31.83
C GLY A 213 -8.18 20.21 32.82
N SER A 214 -8.84 19.30 33.52
CA SER A 214 -8.21 18.34 34.44
C SER A 214 -7.61 17.11 33.75
N LEU A 215 -7.87 16.91 32.46
CA LEU A 215 -7.45 15.72 31.71
C LEU A 215 -6.25 16.00 30.81
N TYR A 216 -5.51 14.96 30.50
CA TYR A 216 -4.47 14.91 29.50
C TYR A 216 -4.94 14.04 28.34
N LEU A 217 -4.67 14.53 27.14
CA LEU A 217 -4.91 13.85 25.88
C LEU A 217 -3.57 13.58 25.21
N ARG A 218 -3.37 12.36 24.73
CA ARG A 218 -2.21 11.94 23.93
C ARG A 218 -2.70 11.30 22.65
N VAL A 219 -2.22 11.78 21.51
CA VAL A 219 -2.47 11.18 20.20
C VAL A 219 -1.16 10.57 19.70
N VAL A 220 -1.23 9.30 19.35
CA VAL A 220 -0.12 8.58 18.71
C VAL A 220 -0.61 7.80 17.50
N LYS A 221 0.29 7.55 16.56
CA LYS A 221 0.07 6.64 15.44
C LYS A 221 0.85 5.36 15.68
N ILE A 222 0.21 4.23 15.43
CA ILE A 222 0.85 2.91 15.50
C ILE A 222 1.39 2.59 14.11
N VAL A 223 2.70 2.40 14.01
CA VAL A 223 3.40 2.23 12.72
C VAL A 223 4.18 0.92 12.72
N PRO A 224 4.04 0.06 11.70
CA PRO A 224 4.85 -1.14 11.58
C PRO A 224 6.35 -0.81 11.47
N THR A 225 7.19 -1.54 12.20
CA THR A 225 8.64 -1.33 12.16
C THR A 225 9.22 -1.58 10.76
N GLY A 226 8.61 -2.50 9.99
CA GLY A 226 9.03 -2.81 8.63
C GLY A 226 8.56 -1.84 7.54
N SER A 227 7.63 -0.90 7.84
CA SER A 227 6.99 -0.11 6.79
C SER A 227 7.91 0.91 6.12
N ASN A 228 8.86 1.49 6.86
CA ASN A 228 9.67 2.61 6.35
C ASN A 228 10.77 2.16 5.36
N ASN A 229 11.17 0.89 5.43
CA ASN A 229 12.20 0.31 4.57
C ASN A 229 11.64 -0.83 3.70
N LEU A 230 10.32 -0.91 3.54
CA LEU A 230 9.68 -1.95 2.77
C LEU A 230 10.03 -1.77 1.30
N ASP A 231 10.68 -2.76 0.70
CA ASP A 231 10.97 -2.79 -0.73
C ASP A 231 10.03 -3.77 -1.42
N ILE A 232 9.45 -3.37 -2.54
CA ILE A 232 8.65 -4.19 -3.43
C ILE A 232 9.37 -5.51 -3.81
N ASN A 233 10.71 -5.52 -3.90
CA ASN A 233 11.50 -6.72 -4.20
C ASN A 233 11.57 -7.73 -3.04
N SER A 234 11.26 -7.29 -1.81
CA SER A 234 11.15 -8.16 -0.64
C SER A 234 9.79 -8.88 -0.55
N ILE A 235 8.79 -8.42 -1.30
CA ILE A 235 7.41 -8.95 -1.28
C ILE A 235 7.02 -9.74 -2.51
N ALA A 236 7.69 -9.54 -3.64
CA ALA A 236 7.38 -10.24 -4.87
C ALA A 236 8.62 -10.54 -5.71
N ASP A 237 8.51 -11.57 -6.53
CA ASP A 237 9.40 -11.84 -7.64
C ASP A 237 8.85 -11.20 -8.91
N PHE A 238 9.71 -10.42 -9.54
CA PHE A 238 9.41 -9.76 -10.80
C PHE A 238 10.00 -10.57 -11.96
N PRO A 239 9.37 -10.54 -13.14
CA PRO A 239 9.97 -11.06 -14.36
C PRO A 239 11.38 -10.52 -14.56
N SER A 240 12.24 -11.31 -15.20
CA SER A 240 13.62 -10.89 -15.49
C SER A 240 13.62 -9.59 -16.27
N VAL A 241 14.18 -8.55 -15.67
CA VAL A 241 14.36 -7.23 -16.26
C VAL A 241 15.80 -7.14 -16.72
N LYS A 242 16.01 -6.93 -18.01
CA LYS A 242 17.36 -6.75 -18.57
C LYS A 242 17.63 -5.26 -18.67
N ASP A 243 18.75 -4.80 -18.12
CA ASP A 243 19.19 -3.40 -18.18
C ASP A 243 18.14 -2.38 -17.65
N GLY A 244 17.30 -2.79 -16.70
CA GLY A 244 16.25 -1.93 -16.12
C GLY A 244 14.96 -1.81 -16.95
N ALA A 245 14.84 -2.54 -18.06
CA ALA A 245 13.66 -2.58 -18.91
C ALA A 245 12.98 -3.96 -18.99
N ILE A 246 11.67 -3.96 -19.15
CA ILE A 246 10.87 -5.16 -19.43
C ILE A 246 10.82 -5.35 -20.93
N ASP A 247 11.18 -6.55 -21.40
CA ASP A 247 11.14 -6.88 -22.82
C ASP A 247 9.69 -7.07 -23.29
N VAL A 248 9.33 -6.36 -24.36
CA VAL A 248 8.06 -6.50 -25.07
C VAL A 248 8.32 -7.38 -26.28
N THR A 249 7.74 -8.57 -26.27
CA THR A 249 7.97 -9.59 -27.31
C THR A 249 7.21 -9.26 -28.58
N ARG A 250 7.81 -9.50 -29.74
CA ARG A 250 7.09 -9.34 -31.01
C ARG A 250 6.26 -10.59 -31.27
N SER A 251 5.02 -10.41 -31.67
CA SER A 251 4.07 -11.44 -32.08
C SER A 251 3.54 -11.16 -33.49
N SER A 252 2.87 -12.16 -34.09
CA SER A 252 2.23 -12.00 -35.41
C SER A 252 1.12 -10.94 -35.44
N ARG A 253 0.65 -10.48 -34.27
CA ARG A 253 -0.41 -9.47 -34.11
C ARG A 253 0.11 -8.09 -33.70
N GLY A 254 1.40 -7.92 -33.49
CA GLY A 254 2.00 -6.70 -32.95
C GLY A 254 2.99 -7.03 -31.84
N TYR A 255 3.16 -6.15 -30.87
CA TYR A 255 4.06 -6.34 -29.73
C TYR A 255 3.29 -6.66 -28.47
N VAL A 256 3.67 -7.69 -27.74
CA VAL A 256 2.96 -8.17 -26.55
C VAL A 256 3.84 -7.99 -25.32
N LEU A 257 3.31 -7.22 -24.37
CA LEU A 257 3.81 -7.13 -23.02
C LEU A 257 3.04 -8.14 -22.18
N ASP A 258 3.73 -9.19 -21.75
CA ASP A 258 3.21 -10.15 -20.77
C ASP A 258 4.02 -10.03 -19.49
N TYR A 259 3.36 -9.61 -18.42
CA TYR A 259 3.98 -9.31 -17.15
C TYR A 259 3.23 -9.98 -16.01
N THR A 260 3.86 -10.97 -15.39
CA THR A 260 3.27 -11.71 -14.27
C THR A 260 4.16 -11.58 -13.06
N ILE A 261 3.58 -11.15 -11.95
CA ILE A 261 4.25 -11.01 -10.67
C ILE A 261 3.93 -12.21 -9.81
N ASN A 262 4.95 -12.83 -9.24
CA ASN A 262 4.78 -13.93 -8.30
C ASN A 262 4.98 -13.42 -6.86
N PRO A 263 4.07 -13.74 -5.93
CA PRO A 263 4.23 -13.34 -4.53
C PRO A 263 5.36 -14.14 -3.86
N LYS A 264 6.08 -13.50 -2.93
CA LYS A 264 6.96 -14.19 -1.98
C LYS A 264 6.20 -14.51 -0.71
N GLU A 265 6.59 -15.60 -0.05
CA GLU A 265 6.12 -15.89 1.30
C GLU A 265 6.92 -15.04 2.30
N ASN A 266 6.23 -14.16 3.03
CA ASN A 266 6.82 -13.28 4.03
C ASN A 266 5.75 -12.79 5.03
N ASP A 267 6.11 -11.81 5.88
CA ASP A 267 5.21 -11.16 6.85
C ASP A 267 4.15 -10.25 6.17
N PHE A 268 3.94 -10.39 4.87
CA PHE A 268 3.05 -9.56 4.07
C PHE A 268 2.17 -10.40 3.15
N GLU A 269 0.98 -9.90 2.83
CA GLU A 269 0.11 -10.48 1.81
C GLU A 269 -0.29 -9.42 0.81
N ILE A 270 -0.04 -9.69 -0.47
CA ILE A 270 -0.40 -8.78 -1.54
C ILE A 270 -1.90 -8.92 -1.80
N LEU A 271 -2.65 -7.85 -1.56
CA LEU A 271 -4.10 -7.82 -1.74
C LEU A 271 -4.46 -7.54 -3.20
N ASN A 272 -3.83 -6.53 -3.78
CA ASN A 272 -3.97 -6.19 -5.19
C ASN A 272 -2.67 -5.59 -5.74
N VAL A 273 -2.54 -5.69 -7.06
CA VAL A 273 -1.51 -5.04 -7.85
C VAL A 273 -2.20 -4.14 -8.88
N ASP A 274 -1.85 -2.86 -8.85
CA ASP A 274 -2.32 -1.87 -9.80
C ASP A 274 -1.25 -1.64 -10.87
N TYR A 275 -1.62 -1.88 -12.12
CA TYR A 275 -0.78 -1.66 -13.28
C TYR A 275 -1.26 -0.42 -14.03
N THR A 276 -0.36 0.51 -14.31
CA THR A 276 -0.61 1.67 -15.15
C THR A 276 0.42 1.73 -16.26
N LEU A 277 -0.03 1.50 -17.50
CA LEU A 277 0.78 1.61 -18.70
C LEU A 277 0.65 3.02 -19.28
N LYS A 278 1.78 3.70 -19.46
CA LYS A 278 1.86 5.06 -20.00
C LYS A 278 2.74 5.13 -21.23
N GLN A 279 2.43 6.06 -22.12
CA GLN A 279 3.26 6.48 -23.25
C GLN A 279 3.44 7.99 -23.16
N GLY A 280 4.62 8.44 -22.72
CA GLY A 280 4.79 9.81 -22.25
C GLY A 280 3.79 10.11 -21.12
N ASP A 281 3.02 11.20 -21.26
CA ASP A 281 2.00 11.60 -20.27
C ASP A 281 0.64 10.90 -20.48
N ALA A 282 0.43 10.19 -21.59
CA ALA A 282 -0.83 9.54 -21.90
C ALA A 282 -0.94 8.17 -21.21
N VAL A 283 -2.04 7.96 -20.48
CA VAL A 283 -2.37 6.65 -19.89
C VAL A 283 -3.02 5.78 -20.96
N LEU A 284 -2.37 4.67 -21.32
CA LEU A 284 -2.88 3.70 -22.29
C LEU A 284 -3.83 2.69 -21.65
N LYS A 285 -3.48 2.21 -20.45
CA LYS A 285 -4.27 1.21 -19.72
C LYS A 285 -3.99 1.28 -18.23
N THR A 286 -5.06 1.18 -17.44
CA THR A 286 -4.99 0.99 -15.99
C THR A 286 -5.82 -0.23 -15.61
N THR A 287 -5.28 -1.10 -14.77
CA THR A 287 -6.02 -2.25 -14.23
C THR A 287 -5.56 -2.57 -12.82
N SER A 288 -6.49 -2.99 -11.97
CA SER A 288 -6.23 -3.60 -10.67
C SER A 288 -6.48 -5.10 -10.80
N GLN A 289 -5.53 -5.93 -10.39
CA GLN A 289 -5.62 -7.39 -10.49
C GLN A 289 -5.14 -8.05 -9.19
N LYS A 290 -5.49 -9.32 -8.99
CA LYS A 290 -4.90 -10.10 -7.89
C LYS A 290 -3.48 -10.50 -8.25
N VAL A 291 -2.63 -10.67 -7.25
CA VAL A 291 -1.26 -11.15 -7.47
C VAL A 291 -1.27 -12.53 -8.14
N GLY A 292 -0.35 -12.76 -9.07
CA GLY A 292 -0.29 -13.99 -9.88
C GLY A 292 -1.16 -13.98 -11.14
N GLU A 293 -2.08 -13.02 -11.30
CA GLU A 293 -2.79 -12.84 -12.57
C GLU A 293 -1.87 -12.13 -13.59
N PRO A 294 -1.84 -12.59 -14.86
CA PRO A 294 -0.98 -12.00 -15.87
C PRO A 294 -1.54 -10.64 -16.34
N PHE A 295 -0.70 -9.61 -16.29
CA PHE A 295 -0.94 -8.35 -16.99
C PHE A 295 -0.48 -8.49 -18.45
N SER A 296 -1.42 -8.48 -19.38
CA SER A 296 -1.14 -8.52 -20.82
C SER A 296 -1.65 -7.28 -21.55
N TYR A 297 -0.84 -6.76 -22.48
CA TYR A 297 -1.21 -5.69 -23.39
C TYR A 297 -0.54 -5.86 -24.76
N THR A 298 -1.31 -5.66 -25.83
CA THR A 298 -0.79 -5.70 -27.21
C THR A 298 -0.72 -4.29 -27.79
N PHE A 299 0.46 -3.92 -28.29
CA PHE A 299 0.71 -2.73 -29.08
C PHE A 299 0.66 -3.08 -30.57
N ASP A 300 0.00 -2.26 -31.38
CA ASP A 300 -0.04 -2.48 -32.84
C ASP A 300 1.32 -2.28 -33.52
N LYS A 301 2.17 -1.42 -32.94
CA LYS A 301 3.49 -1.06 -33.44
C LYS A 301 4.44 -0.78 -32.28
N GLU A 302 5.73 -0.73 -32.59
CA GLU A 302 6.74 -0.24 -31.66
C GLU A 302 6.39 1.17 -31.20
N SER A 303 6.59 1.42 -29.91
CA SER A 303 6.20 2.67 -29.27
C SER A 303 7.38 3.26 -28.51
N GLU A 304 7.66 4.52 -28.77
CA GLU A 304 8.72 5.24 -28.07
C GLU A 304 8.30 5.57 -26.63
N ALA A 305 9.24 5.44 -25.69
CA ALA A 305 9.12 5.87 -24.29
C ALA A 305 7.88 5.35 -23.52
N CYS A 306 7.54 4.07 -23.69
CA CYS A 306 6.52 3.44 -22.85
C CYS A 306 7.07 3.07 -21.47
N THR A 307 6.25 3.26 -20.44
CA THR A 307 6.56 2.86 -19.07
C THR A 307 5.40 2.11 -18.44
N LEU A 308 5.73 1.12 -17.62
CA LEU A 308 4.80 0.38 -16.78
C LEU A 308 5.04 0.76 -15.32
N GLU A 309 4.06 1.42 -14.71
CA GLU A 309 4.02 1.70 -13.28
C GLU A 309 3.26 0.59 -12.58
N VAL A 310 3.87 0.00 -11.55
CA VAL A 310 3.31 -1.08 -10.75
C VAL A 310 3.21 -0.63 -9.30
N LYS A 311 2.03 -0.74 -8.69
CA LYS A 311 1.79 -0.39 -7.29
C LYS A 311 1.12 -1.54 -6.55
N PHE A 312 1.52 -1.76 -5.30
CA PHE A 312 1.02 -2.85 -4.48
C PHE A 312 0.27 -2.31 -3.27
N SER A 313 -0.90 -2.87 -2.99
CA SER A 313 -1.48 -2.78 -1.64
C SER A 313 -1.27 -4.08 -0.90
N VAL A 314 -0.80 -3.97 0.33
CA VAL A 314 -0.25 -5.10 1.06
C VAL A 314 -0.83 -5.16 2.47
N LEU A 315 -1.32 -6.31 2.90
CA LEU A 315 -1.71 -6.60 4.27
C LEU A 315 -0.48 -7.00 5.10
N TYR A 316 -0.29 -6.36 6.25
CA TYR A 316 0.78 -6.73 7.20
C TYR A 316 0.34 -7.86 8.13
N LYS A 317 1.14 -8.93 8.22
CA LYS A 317 0.89 -10.16 8.99
C LYS A 317 1.87 -10.30 10.16
N ASP A 318 1.55 -9.70 11.29
CA ASP A 318 2.36 -9.76 12.54
C ASP A 318 1.79 -10.72 13.61
N GLY A 319 0.55 -11.18 13.44
CA GLY A 319 -0.17 -12.00 14.41
C GLY A 319 -0.52 -11.27 15.73
N ILE A 320 -0.40 -9.95 15.78
CA ILE A 320 -0.88 -9.05 16.84
C ILE A 320 -2.17 -8.36 16.40
N TYR A 321 -2.12 -7.55 15.34
CA TYR A 321 -3.27 -6.85 14.78
C TYR A 321 -3.77 -7.54 13.53
N GLY A 322 -2.87 -7.78 12.55
CA GLY A 322 -3.17 -8.51 11.32
C GLY A 322 -4.24 -7.88 10.41
N ARG A 323 -4.48 -6.56 10.52
CA ARG A 323 -5.50 -5.82 9.74
C ARG A 323 -5.01 -4.58 9.04
N LEU A 324 -3.75 -4.23 9.23
CA LEU A 324 -3.18 -3.02 8.67
C LEU A 324 -2.82 -3.24 7.20
N ILE A 325 -3.40 -2.42 6.33
CA ILE A 325 -3.09 -2.38 4.91
C ILE A 325 -2.12 -1.24 4.66
N LEU A 326 -1.00 -1.60 4.07
CA LEU A 326 0.04 -0.72 3.60
C LEU A 326 -0.25 -0.37 2.15
N LEU A 327 -0.42 0.92 1.92
CA LEU A 327 -0.78 1.49 0.62
C LEU A 327 0.45 2.20 0.01
N PRO A 328 0.57 2.21 -1.32
CA PRO A 328 1.71 2.82 -2.01
C PRO A 328 1.77 4.34 -1.82
N GLU A 329 0.64 4.99 -1.54
CA GLU A 329 0.59 6.43 -1.21
C GLU A 329 1.24 6.75 0.14
N ASN A 330 1.26 5.78 1.05
CA ASN A 330 1.82 5.92 2.39
C ASN A 330 3.25 5.38 2.51
N ILE A 331 3.66 4.50 1.58
CA ILE A 331 4.96 3.83 1.59
C ILE A 331 5.58 3.88 0.20
N SER A 332 6.64 4.68 0.05
CA SER A 332 7.32 4.90 -1.23
C SER A 332 7.91 3.64 -1.86
N GLY A 333 8.23 2.62 -1.07
CA GLY A 333 8.84 1.40 -1.55
C GLY A 333 7.86 0.35 -2.09
N LEU A 334 6.54 0.62 -2.12
CA LEU A 334 5.51 -0.26 -2.69
C LEU A 334 5.14 0.06 -4.14
N GLN A 335 5.93 0.91 -4.81
CA GLN A 335 5.74 1.28 -6.20
C GLN A 335 7.04 1.12 -6.99
N LYS A 336 6.92 0.75 -8.26
CA LYS A 336 8.05 0.61 -9.17
C LYS A 336 7.66 1.02 -10.58
N LEU A 337 8.57 1.73 -11.24
CA LEU A 337 8.43 2.14 -12.63
C LEU A 337 9.41 1.35 -13.48
N TYR A 338 8.91 0.77 -14.56
CA TYR A 338 9.72 0.03 -15.52
C TYR A 338 9.64 0.69 -16.89
N TYR A 339 10.77 0.77 -17.57
CA TYR A 339 10.80 1.11 -18.99
C TYR A 339 10.50 -0.13 -19.83
N LEU A 340 9.91 0.05 -21.00
CA LEU A 340 9.67 -1.03 -21.94
C LEU A 340 10.72 -1.04 -23.04
N ASN A 341 11.28 -2.22 -23.30
CA ASN A 341 12.23 -2.45 -24.39
C ASN A 341 11.57 -3.32 -25.45
N PHE A 342 11.34 -2.77 -26.65
CA PHE A 342 10.68 -3.52 -27.71
C PHE A 342 11.67 -4.45 -28.41
N GLU A 343 11.30 -5.71 -28.59
CA GLU A 343 12.17 -6.68 -29.27
C GLU A 343 12.44 -6.23 -30.71
N GLY A 344 13.72 -6.10 -31.05
CA GLY A 344 14.16 -5.73 -32.39
C GLY A 344 13.76 -6.76 -33.46
N LYS A 345 13.80 -6.33 -34.72
CA LYS A 345 13.52 -7.21 -35.87
C LYS A 345 14.69 -8.17 -36.09
N LYS A 346 14.45 -9.48 -36.06
CA LYS A 346 15.47 -10.50 -36.39
C LYS A 346 15.75 -10.55 -37.89
N ASN A 347 16.95 -11.00 -38.28
CA ASN A 347 17.36 -11.05 -39.69
C ASN A 347 17.17 -12.43 -40.34
N ILE A 348 16.56 -12.44 -41.50
CA ILE A 348 16.54 -13.51 -42.50
C ILE A 348 17.85 -13.47 -43.29
N LEU A 349 18.42 -14.64 -43.57
CA LEU A 349 19.69 -14.83 -44.27
C LEU A 349 20.81 -13.95 -43.68
N LEU A 350 20.80 -13.73 -42.36
CA LEU A 350 21.72 -12.86 -41.61
C LEU A 350 21.62 -11.35 -41.89
N PHE A 351 21.06 -10.93 -43.03
CA PHE A 351 21.12 -9.53 -43.50
C PHE A 351 19.76 -8.83 -43.62
N PHE A 352 18.69 -9.56 -43.91
CA PHE A 352 17.39 -8.94 -44.21
C PHE A 352 16.48 -8.93 -42.99
N PRO A 353 16.10 -7.77 -42.44
CA PRO A 353 15.21 -7.74 -41.27
C PRO A 353 13.86 -8.36 -41.62
N LEU A 354 13.35 -9.21 -40.72
CA LEU A 354 12.04 -9.84 -40.82
C LEU A 354 10.97 -8.76 -40.72
N SER A 355 10.42 -8.37 -41.88
CA SER A 355 9.34 -7.38 -41.98
C SER A 355 8.06 -7.86 -41.29
N ASP A 356 7.19 -6.91 -40.91
CA ASP A 356 5.92 -7.22 -40.23
C ASP A 356 5.01 -8.05 -41.13
N PHE A 357 5.04 -7.82 -42.44
CA PHE A 357 4.31 -8.60 -43.44
C PHE A 357 4.76 -10.08 -43.45
N MET A 358 6.07 -10.33 -43.54
CA MET A 358 6.62 -11.69 -43.57
C MET A 358 6.34 -12.42 -42.26
N TYR A 359 6.46 -11.73 -41.12
CA TYR A 359 6.16 -12.34 -39.83
C TYR A 359 4.68 -12.68 -39.67
N LYS A 360 3.77 -11.80 -40.15
CA LYS A 360 2.33 -12.05 -40.12
C LYS A 360 1.93 -13.25 -40.97
N ILE A 361 2.54 -13.44 -42.15
CA ILE A 361 2.34 -14.64 -42.97
C ILE A 361 2.81 -15.89 -42.22
N ALA A 362 4.02 -15.87 -41.65
CA ALA A 362 4.54 -17.00 -40.87
C ALA A 362 3.62 -17.31 -39.67
N GLY A 363 3.09 -16.29 -38.99
CA GLY A 363 2.11 -16.45 -37.94
C GLY A 363 0.79 -17.07 -38.40
N GLY A 364 0.32 -16.72 -39.61
CA GLY A 364 -0.85 -17.37 -40.23
C GLY A 364 -0.67 -18.86 -40.52
N ILE A 365 0.59 -19.31 -40.63
CA ILE A 365 0.98 -20.72 -40.82
C ILE A 365 1.22 -21.44 -39.47
N GLY A 366 1.14 -20.71 -38.34
CA GLY A 366 1.22 -21.27 -36.99
C GLY A 366 2.54 -21.02 -36.24
N PHE A 367 3.45 -20.20 -36.78
CA PHE A 367 4.69 -19.87 -36.08
C PHE A 367 4.49 -18.74 -35.06
N SER A 368 4.75 -19.01 -33.78
CA SER A 368 4.58 -18.05 -32.69
C SER A 368 5.84 -17.25 -32.33
N SER A 369 7.04 -17.72 -32.69
CA SER A 369 8.31 -17.05 -32.38
C SER A 369 8.98 -16.42 -33.61
N GLN A 370 9.71 -15.32 -33.41
CA GLN A 370 10.49 -14.70 -34.48
C GLN A 370 11.56 -15.65 -35.04
N ASP A 371 12.18 -16.50 -34.20
CA ASP A 371 13.20 -17.46 -34.65
C ASP A 371 12.63 -18.50 -35.60
N ALA A 372 11.45 -19.05 -35.28
CA ALA A 372 10.79 -20.01 -36.15
C ALA A 372 10.38 -19.37 -37.48
N ALA A 373 9.88 -18.13 -37.44
CA ALA A 373 9.56 -17.39 -38.65
C ALA A 373 10.79 -17.07 -39.52
N VAL A 374 11.91 -16.67 -38.91
CA VAL A 374 13.19 -16.46 -39.61
C VAL A 374 13.66 -17.76 -40.25
N ALA A 375 13.64 -18.88 -39.52
CA ALA A 375 14.04 -20.18 -40.04
C ALA A 375 13.17 -20.61 -41.24
N PHE A 376 11.85 -20.43 -41.14
CA PHE A 376 10.91 -20.68 -42.23
C PHE A 376 11.26 -19.86 -43.47
N TRP A 377 11.42 -18.54 -43.32
CA TRP A 377 11.75 -17.67 -44.46
C TRP A 377 13.13 -17.96 -45.04
N ASN A 378 14.13 -18.31 -44.21
CA ASN A 378 15.44 -18.74 -44.68
C ASN A 378 15.33 -19.94 -45.64
N VAL A 379 14.51 -20.94 -45.29
CA VAL A 379 14.26 -22.10 -46.16
C VAL A 379 13.54 -21.69 -47.44
N VAL A 380 12.50 -20.86 -47.34
CA VAL A 380 11.75 -20.37 -48.52
C VAL A 380 12.66 -19.61 -49.49
N PHE A 381 13.49 -18.69 -48.98
CA PHE A 381 14.43 -17.95 -49.82
C PHE A 381 15.51 -18.84 -50.43
N LEU A 382 16.02 -19.83 -49.69
CA LEU A 382 17.00 -20.77 -50.20
C LEU A 382 16.43 -21.61 -51.35
N ILE A 383 15.19 -22.10 -51.22
CA ILE A 383 14.48 -22.81 -52.29
C ILE A 383 14.28 -21.90 -53.51
N LEU A 384 13.86 -20.65 -53.30
CA LEU A 384 13.68 -19.66 -54.37
C LEU A 384 14.98 -19.41 -55.16
N VAL A 385 16.10 -19.22 -54.46
CA VAL A 385 17.42 -19.05 -55.09
C VAL A 385 17.81 -20.27 -55.90
N LEU A 386 17.57 -21.48 -55.37
CA LEU A 386 17.88 -22.73 -56.06
C LEU A 386 17.01 -22.91 -57.32
N LEU A 387 15.71 -22.62 -57.24
CA LEU A 387 14.82 -22.63 -58.40
C LEU A 387 15.23 -21.62 -59.46
N MET A 388 15.65 -20.42 -59.04
CA MET A 388 16.15 -19.38 -59.95
C MET A 388 17.42 -19.86 -60.66
N ALA A 389 18.37 -20.46 -59.94
CA ALA A 389 19.59 -21.01 -60.50
C ALA A 389 19.29 -22.09 -61.56
N VAL A 390 18.41 -23.05 -61.24
CA VAL A 390 17.97 -24.09 -62.19
C VAL A 390 17.34 -23.46 -63.43
N PHE A 391 16.44 -22.47 -63.25
CA PHE A 391 15.81 -21.76 -64.37
C PHE A 391 16.84 -21.08 -65.29
N PHE A 392 17.85 -20.40 -64.72
CA PHE A 392 18.91 -19.76 -65.49
C PHE A 392 19.76 -20.77 -66.25
N VAL A 393 20.14 -21.90 -65.62
CA VAL A 393 20.89 -22.98 -66.27
C VAL A 393 20.10 -23.57 -67.44
N VAL A 394 18.83 -23.91 -67.24
CA VAL A 394 17.96 -24.43 -68.31
C VAL A 394 17.83 -23.44 -69.45
N ARG A 395 17.61 -22.15 -69.16
CA ARG A 395 17.51 -21.09 -70.17
C ARG A 395 18.82 -20.90 -70.93
N TYR A 396 19.95 -20.94 -70.24
CA TYR A 396 21.29 -20.84 -70.83
C TYR A 396 21.57 -22.00 -71.78
N ILE A 397 21.31 -23.24 -71.35
CA ILE A 397 21.46 -24.44 -72.19
C ILE A 397 20.56 -24.34 -73.42
N LYS A 398 19.29 -23.93 -73.26
CA LYS A 398 18.35 -23.79 -74.37
C LYS A 398 18.82 -22.73 -75.38
N ARG A 399 19.34 -21.59 -74.93
CA ARG A 399 19.91 -20.56 -75.82
C ARG A 399 21.15 -21.05 -76.58
N ASN A 400 22.04 -21.78 -75.91
CA ASN A 400 23.25 -22.31 -76.55
C ASN A 400 22.96 -23.46 -77.52
N LYS A 401 21.91 -24.26 -77.30
CA LYS A 401 21.44 -25.23 -78.31
C LYS A 401 20.95 -24.53 -79.58
N VAL A 402 20.12 -23.49 -79.44
CA VAL A 402 19.61 -22.73 -80.60
C VAL A 402 20.73 -22.09 -81.43
N ASN A 403 21.77 -21.53 -80.78
CA ASN A 403 22.91 -20.95 -81.49
C ASN A 403 23.81 -21.99 -82.19
N ARG A 404 23.84 -23.24 -81.70
CA ARG A 404 24.57 -24.34 -82.37
C ARG A 404 23.85 -24.80 -83.63
N ASP A 405 22.52 -24.87 -83.61
CA ASP A 405 21.73 -25.31 -84.76
C ASP A 405 21.71 -24.26 -85.90
N SER A 406 21.81 -22.96 -85.58
CA SER A 406 21.86 -21.88 -86.58
C SER A 406 23.23 -21.71 -87.27
N ASN A 407 24.32 -22.22 -86.69
CA ASN A 407 25.66 -22.18 -87.31
C ASN A 407 25.96 -23.40 -88.21
N ASN A 408 25.03 -24.34 -88.35
CA ASN A 408 25.11 -25.50 -89.25
C ASN A 408 24.33 -25.32 -90.56
N VAL A 409 23.98 -24.07 -90.94
CA VAL A 409 23.41 -23.80 -92.27
C VAL A 409 24.50 -23.95 -93.33
N ILE A 410 24.44 -25.06 -94.05
CA ILE A 410 25.27 -25.39 -95.20
C ILE A 410 25.05 -24.31 -96.28
N ILE A 411 26.11 -23.59 -96.63
CA ILE A 411 26.16 -22.79 -97.86
C ILE A 411 26.44 -23.79 -98.98
N ASN A 412 25.43 -24.05 -99.81
CA ASN A 412 25.56 -24.80 -101.07
C ASN A 412 26.28 -23.96 -102.14
#